data_AF-X1IYC9-F1
#
_entry.id   AF-X1IYC9-F1
#
_cell.length_a   1.000
_cell.length_b   1.000
_cell.length_c   1.000
_cell.angle_alpha   90.00
_cell.angle_beta   90.00
_cell.angle_gamma   90.00
#
_symmetry.space_group_name_H-M   'P 1'
#
loop_
_entity.id
_entity.type
_entity.pdbx_description
1 polymer ?
#
loop_
_entity_poly.entity_id
_entity_poly.type
_entity_poly.pdbx_seq_one_letter_code
_entity_poly.pdbx_strand_id
1 'polypeptide(L)'
;VSKMNTYILESDKLDGDWKIIAYMKDFGEQAYFVNIPSKFISKDGKQAWLLYSGNFAPDWNGEKIEENPPGSHYGMVFQKIQLLK
;
A
#
# COMPACT_ATOMS: atom_id res chain seq x y z
N VAL A 1 -6.26 18.71 1.82
CA VAL A 1 -5.01 17.95 1.50
C VAL A 1 -5.42 16.80 0.61
N SER A 2 -4.67 16.42 -0.43
CA SER A 2 -5.10 15.33 -1.30
C SER A 2 -4.81 13.98 -0.65
N LYS A 3 -5.77 13.06 -0.66
CA LYS A 3 -5.54 11.64 -0.38
C LYS A 3 -4.51 11.05 -1.35
N MET A 4 -3.77 10.03 -0.89
CA MET A 4 -2.72 9.38 -1.67
C MET A 4 -3.24 8.09 -2.32
N ASN A 5 -2.87 7.89 -3.58
CA ASN A 5 -3.17 6.66 -4.30
C ASN A 5 -1.96 5.73 -4.26
N THR A 6 -2.20 4.43 -4.11
CA THR A 6 -1.17 3.40 -4.17
C THR A 6 -1.46 2.48 -5.36
N TYR A 7 -0.42 2.02 -6.05
CA TYR A 7 -0.57 1.02 -7.08
C TYR A 7 0.53 -0.02 -6.99
N ILE A 8 0.25 -1.24 -7.46
CA ILE A 8 1.22 -2.32 -7.59
C ILE A 8 1.47 -2.51 -9.08
N LEU A 9 2.74 -2.59 -9.44
CA LEU A 9 3.20 -2.86 -10.79
C LEU A 9 3.80 -4.26 -10.88
N GLU A 10 3.69 -4.90 -12.05
CA GLU A 10 4.41 -6.13 -12.38
C GLU A 10 5.19 -5.99 -13.69
N SER A 11 6.29 -6.72 -13.79
CA SER A 11 7.09 -6.89 -15.01
C SER A 11 7.86 -8.21 -14.94
N ASP A 12 8.08 -8.85 -16.09
CA ASP A 12 8.94 -10.04 -16.20
C ASP A 12 10.44 -9.71 -16.08
N LYS A 13 10.80 -8.42 -16.15
CA LYS A 13 12.18 -7.92 -16.08
C LYS A 13 12.28 -6.64 -15.25
N LEU A 14 13.39 -6.47 -14.53
CA LEU A 14 13.63 -5.28 -13.71
C LEU A 14 13.62 -3.97 -14.54
N ASP A 15 14.12 -4.04 -15.76
CA ASP A 15 14.21 -2.94 -16.74
C ASP A 15 13.15 -3.02 -17.85
N GLY A 16 12.11 -3.84 -17.65
CA GLY A 16 11.06 -4.07 -18.65
C GLY A 16 9.89 -3.08 -18.57
N ASP A 17 8.84 -3.38 -19.33
CA ASP A 17 7.57 -2.67 -19.27
C ASP A 17 6.80 -3.07 -18.01
N TRP A 18 6.52 -2.08 -17.16
CA TRP A 18 5.76 -2.28 -15.94
C TRP A 18 4.27 -2.03 -16.17
N LYS A 19 3.42 -2.97 -15.75
CA LYS A 19 1.97 -2.88 -15.88
C LYS A 19 1.34 -2.71 -14.51
N ILE A 20 0.33 -1.83 -14.39
CA ILE A 20 -0.48 -1.71 -13.18
C ILE A 20 -1.35 -2.96 -13.04
N ILE A 21 -1.15 -3.72 -11.97
CA ILE A 21 -1.98 -4.89 -11.63
C ILE A 21 -3.00 -4.62 -10.55
N ALA A 22 -2.77 -3.58 -9.75
CA ALA A 22 -3.71 -3.11 -8.75
C ALA A 22 -3.58 -1.60 -8.61
N TYR A 23 -4.72 -0.91 -8.64
CA TYR A 23 -4.81 0.51 -8.30
C TYR A 23 -5.72 0.66 -7.09
N MET A 24 -5.15 1.16 -6.00
CA MET A 24 -5.82 1.35 -4.72
C MET A 24 -5.97 2.85 -4.49
N LYS A 25 -7.15 3.35 -4.87
CA LYS A 25 -7.52 4.74 -4.66
C LYS A 25 -7.61 5.03 -3.16
N ASP A 26 -6.99 6.11 -2.71
CA ASP A 26 -7.05 6.59 -1.32
C ASP A 26 -6.62 5.53 -0.28
N PHE A 27 -5.69 4.64 -0.62
CA PHE A 27 -5.23 3.56 0.26
C PHE A 27 -4.47 4.10 1.48
N GLY A 28 -4.87 3.66 2.68
CA GLY A 28 -4.38 4.20 3.96
C GLY A 28 -4.70 5.70 4.13
N GLU A 29 -5.50 6.27 3.22
CA GLU A 29 -5.84 7.67 2.91
C GLU A 29 -4.67 8.64 2.73
N GLN A 30 -3.57 8.41 3.43
CA GLN A 30 -2.28 9.09 3.36
C GLN A 30 -1.14 8.06 3.52
N ALA A 31 -1.22 6.90 2.88
CA ALA A 31 -0.15 5.91 2.96
C ALA A 31 1.14 6.42 2.29
N TYR A 32 2.23 6.42 3.03
CA TYR A 32 3.57 6.80 2.57
C TYR A 32 4.61 5.73 2.93
N PHE A 33 5.75 5.75 2.23
CA PHE A 33 6.78 4.70 2.28
C PHE A 33 6.25 3.28 2.03
N VAL A 34 5.29 3.15 1.11
CA VAL A 34 4.70 1.86 0.75
C VAL A 34 5.76 0.94 0.15
N ASN A 35 5.89 -0.28 0.70
CA ASN A 35 6.87 -1.25 0.23
C ASN A 35 6.41 -2.71 0.44
N ILE A 36 7.05 -3.63 -0.28
CA ILE A 36 6.89 -5.08 -0.12
C ILE A 36 8.27 -5.67 0.23
N PRO A 37 8.54 -6.01 1.50
CA PRO A 37 9.83 -6.60 1.87
C PRO A 37 9.95 -8.03 1.34
N SER A 38 10.98 -8.30 0.53
CA SER A 38 11.18 -9.58 -0.14
C SER A 38 11.24 -10.79 0.81
N LYS A 39 11.70 -10.59 2.05
CA LYS A 39 11.75 -11.63 3.10
C LYS A 39 10.39 -12.22 3.46
N PHE A 40 9.30 -11.47 3.24
CA PHE A 40 7.95 -11.88 3.62
C PHE A 40 7.04 -12.18 2.42
N ILE A 41 7.63 -12.49 1.26
CA ILE A 41 6.91 -13.02 0.11
C ILE A 41 6.85 -14.55 0.23
N SER A 42 5.67 -15.13 -0.02
CA SER A 42 5.50 -16.60 -0.03
C SER A 42 6.31 -17.25 -1.17
N LYS A 43 6.63 -18.54 -1.02
CA LYS A 43 7.41 -19.28 -2.02
C LYS A 43 6.81 -19.26 -3.43
N ASP A 44 5.49 -19.16 -3.54
CA ASP A 44 4.76 -19.08 -4.81
C ASP A 44 4.57 -17.64 -5.32
N GLY A 45 5.10 -16.64 -4.60
CA GLY A 45 5.01 -15.23 -4.98
C GLY A 45 3.64 -14.58 -4.79
N LYS A 46 2.62 -15.31 -4.33
CA LYS A 46 1.23 -14.82 -4.34
C LYS A 46 0.81 -14.13 -3.05
N GLN A 47 1.45 -14.41 -1.92
CA GLN A 47 1.19 -13.75 -0.65
C GLN A 47 2.39 -12.89 -0.27
N ALA A 48 2.12 -11.68 0.18
CA ALA A 48 3.14 -10.78 0.66
C ALA A 48 2.61 -9.91 1.81
N TRP A 49 3.51 -9.18 2.46
CA TRP A 49 3.15 -8.11 3.37
C TRP A 49 3.40 -6.76 2.69
N LEU A 50 2.36 -5.94 2.63
CA LEU A 50 2.41 -4.55 2.21
C LEU A 50 2.60 -3.69 3.45
N LEU A 51 3.76 -3.03 3.54
CA LEU A 51 4.12 -2.17 4.66
C LEU A 51 3.98 -0.71 4.24
N TYR A 52 3.50 0.12 5.14
CA TYR A 52 3.44 1.57 4.99
C TYR A 52 3.27 2.23 6.37
N SER A 53 3.40 3.55 6.40
CA SER A 53 2.86 4.37 7.49
C SER A 53 1.77 5.27 6.92
N GLY A 54 0.72 5.56 7.68
CA GLY A 54 -0.27 6.55 7.27
C GLY A 54 -0.07 7.87 8.01
N ASN A 55 -0.25 8.99 7.33
CA ASN A 55 -0.25 10.29 7.99
C ASN A 55 -1.63 10.57 8.58
N PHE A 56 -1.90 10.06 9.78
CA PHE A 56 -3.15 10.29 10.51
C PHE A 56 -3.00 11.52 11.40
N ALA A 57 -3.71 12.59 11.08
CA ALA A 57 -3.84 13.77 11.93
C ALA A 57 -5.32 14.12 12.06
N PRO A 58 -5.82 14.45 13.27
CA PRO A 58 -7.25 14.61 13.53
C PRO A 58 -7.95 15.66 12.66
N ASP A 59 -7.25 16.66 12.14
CA ASP A 59 -7.85 17.80 11.44
C ASP A 59 -6.90 18.43 10.39
N TRP A 60 -6.18 17.62 9.61
CA TRP A 60 -5.23 18.17 8.63
C TRP A 60 -5.96 18.92 7.51
N ASN A 61 -5.98 20.26 7.58
CA ASN A 61 -6.69 21.14 6.65
C ASN A 61 -8.20 20.81 6.52
N GLY A 62 -8.84 20.34 7.60
CA GLY A 62 -10.26 19.99 7.60
C GLY A 62 -10.60 18.69 6.86
N GLU A 63 -9.60 17.91 6.44
CA GLU A 63 -9.81 16.57 5.89
C GLU A 63 -9.93 15.55 7.02
N LYS A 64 -10.99 14.76 6.98
CA LYS A 64 -11.14 13.61 7.87
C LYS A 64 -10.40 12.43 7.26
N ILE A 65 -9.38 11.94 7.97
CA ILE A 65 -8.58 10.80 7.58
C ILE A 65 -9.10 9.56 8.30
N GLU A 66 -9.63 8.61 7.53
CA GLU A 66 -10.20 7.37 8.03
C GLU A 66 -9.19 6.23 8.03
N GLU A 67 -9.36 5.32 8.97
CA GLU A 67 -8.63 4.06 9.04
C GLU A 67 -9.13 3.11 7.93
N ASN A 68 -8.55 3.21 6.74
CA ASN A 68 -8.91 2.36 5.61
C ASN A 68 -7.67 1.93 4.82
N PRO A 69 -7.23 0.65 4.91
CA PRO A 69 -7.90 -0.49 5.55
C PRO A 69 -7.85 -0.48 7.10
N PRO A 70 -8.62 -1.37 7.78
CA PRO A 70 -8.49 -1.57 9.22
C PRO A 70 -7.05 -1.89 9.64
N GLY A 71 -6.64 -1.33 10.78
CA GLY A 71 -5.27 -1.33 11.30
C GLY A 71 -4.39 -0.18 10.82
N SER A 72 -4.87 0.70 9.93
CA SER A 72 -4.09 1.84 9.44
C SER A 72 -3.90 2.91 10.52
N HIS A 73 -2.65 3.33 10.75
CA HIS A 73 -2.34 4.39 11.70
C HIS A 73 -0.98 5.02 11.38
N TYR A 74 -0.62 6.06 12.13
CA TYR A 74 0.73 6.61 12.12
C TYR A 74 1.67 5.64 12.84
N GLY A 75 2.49 4.92 12.07
CA GLY A 75 3.29 3.81 12.57
C GLY A 75 3.60 2.80 11.48
N MET A 76 4.22 1.67 11.85
CA MET A 76 4.49 0.60 10.90
C MET A 76 3.24 -0.29 10.76
N VAL A 77 2.48 -0.06 9.68
CA VAL A 77 1.30 -0.86 9.35
C VAL A 77 1.71 -2.06 8.50
N PHE A 78 1.13 -3.23 8.81
CA PHE A 78 1.35 -4.47 8.08
C PHE A 78 0.01 -4.96 7.52
N GLN A 79 -0.14 -4.96 6.20
CA GLN A 79 -1.30 -5.53 5.52
C GLN A 79 -0.89 -6.78 4.76
N LYS A 80 -1.50 -7.92 5.07
CA LYS A 80 -1.29 -9.13 4.29
C LYS A 80 -2.06 -9.02 2.98
N ILE A 81 -1.36 -9.15 1.85
CA ILE A 81 -1.97 -9.10 0.52
C ILE A 81 -1.88 -10.45 -0.18
N GLN A 82 -2.83 -10.69 -1.08
CA GLN A 82 -2.92 -11.88 -1.93
C GLN A 82 -3.12 -11.41 -3.37
N LEU A 83 -2.17 -11.76 -4.25
CA LEU A 83 -2.34 -11.57 -5.69
C LEU A 83 -3.31 -12.63 -6.21
N LEU A 84 -4.36 -12.17 -6.87
CA LEU A 84 -5.35 -13.00 -7.54
C LEU A 84 -4.92 -13.23 -9.00
N LYS A 85 -5.38 -14.34 -9.59
CA LYS A 85 -5.19 -14.61 -11.01
C LYS A 85 -6.18 -13.82 -11.85
#